data_AF-A0A7C1UTV0-F1
#
_entry.id   AF-A0A7C1UTV0-F1
#
_cell.length_a   1.000
_cell.length_b   1.000
_cell.length_c   1.000
_cell.angle_alpha   90.00
_cell.angle_beta   90.00
_cell.angle_gamma   90.00
#
_symmetry.space_group_name_H-M   'P 1'
#
loop_
_entity.id
_entity.type
_entity.pdbx_description
1 polymer ?
#
loop_
_entity_poly.entity_id
_entity_poly.type
_entity_poly.pdbx_seq_one_letter_code
_entity_poly.pdbx_strand_id
1 'polypeptide(L)' 'MSKCPYCKKDLIIEDFFEVSTKVTRKGKIKAKVKGFRGEKRSKGWGGYKMWSCPACDNILGFSEYRYSSAT' A
#
# COMPACT_ATOMS: atom_id res chain seq x y z
N MET A 1 9.77 -9.66 7.84
CA MET A 1 9.71 -9.31 6.41
C MET A 1 8.66 -10.19 5.77
N SER A 2 7.72 -9.60 5.04
CA SER A 2 6.69 -10.37 4.36
C SER A 2 7.26 -10.92 3.06
N LYS A 3 6.97 -12.18 2.71
CA LYS A 3 7.40 -12.79 1.44
C LYS A 3 6.20 -13.06 0.56
N CYS A 4 6.38 -12.92 -0.74
CA CYS A 4 5.39 -13.34 -1.72
C CYS A 4 5.22 -14.87 -1.65
N PRO A 5 4.00 -15.41 -1.46
CA PRO A 5 3.78 -16.85 -1.38
C PRO A 5 4.07 -17.58 -2.71
N TYR A 6 4.05 -16.87 -3.84
CA TYR A 6 4.25 -17.44 -5.17
C TYR A 6 5.73 -17.48 -5.58
N CYS A 7 6.40 -16.31 -5.57
CA CYS A 7 7.79 -16.20 -6.05
C CYS A 7 8.82 -16.15 -4.92
N LYS A 8 8.40 -16.21 -3.64
CA LYS A 8 9.25 -16.17 -2.43
C LYS A 8 10.09 -14.89 -2.28
N LYS A 9 9.90 -13.89 -3.15
CA LYS A 9 10.58 -12.60 -3.07
C LYS A 9 10.14 -11.86 -1.81
N ASP A 10 11.09 -11.21 -1.16
CA ASP A 10 10.82 -10.30 -0.06
C ASP A 10 10.03 -9.08 -0.56
N LEU A 11 8.98 -8.76 0.20
CA LEU A 11 8.06 -7.67 -0.06
C LEU A 11 8.25 -6.61 1.02
N ILE A 12 8.52 -5.38 0.59
CA ILE A 12 8.67 -4.23 1.47
C ILE A 12 7.52 -3.24 1.29
N ILE A 13 7.28 -2.40 2.28
CA ILE A 13 6.14 -1.47 2.25
C ILE A 13 6.24 -0.46 1.09
N GLU A 14 7.46 -0.13 0.68
CA GLU A 14 7.77 0.79 -0.43
C GLU A 14 7.36 0.22 -1.80
N ASP A 15 7.21 -1.11 -1.91
CA ASP A 15 6.66 -1.75 -3.11
C ASP A 15 5.18 -1.38 -3.31
N PHE A 16 4.46 -1.16 -2.22
CA PHE A 16 3.00 -0.94 -2.24
C PHE A 16 2.60 0.50 -1.98
N PHE A 17 3.44 1.28 -1.31
CA PHE A 17 3.12 2.65 -0.92
C PHE A 17 4.23 3.62 -1.29
N GLU A 18 3.82 4.84 -1.65
CA GLU A 18 4.75 5.96 -1.70
C GLU A 18 5.18 6.31 -0.27
N VAL A 19 6.47 6.14 0.03
CA VAL A 19 7.07 6.54 1.30
C VAL A 19 7.85 7.83 1.07
N SER A 20 7.54 8.86 1.85
CA SER A 20 8.29 10.11 1.85
C SER A 20 9.01 10.29 3.18
N THR A 21 10.28 10.62 3.12
CA THR A 21 11.07 10.97 4.31
C THR A 21 11.10 12.49 4.44
N LYS A 22 10.83 12.99 5.64
CA LYS A 22 11.01 14.40 5.97
C LYS A 22 11.90 14.56 7.17
N VAL A 23 12.83 15.51 7.10
CA VAL A 23 13.65 15.92 8.23
C VAL A 23 12.83 16.90 9.06
N THR A 24 12.64 16.59 10.34
CA THR A 24 11.95 17.50 11.26
C THR A 24 12.87 18.64 11.68
N ARG A 25 12.31 19.75 12.16
CA ARG A 25 13.08 20.88 12.73
C ARG A 25 14.08 20.48 13.82
N LYS A 26 13.92 19.31 14.46
CA LYS A 26 14.83 18.75 15.47
C LYS A 26 15.84 17.74 14.88
N GLY A 27 16.04 17.72 13.57
CA GLY A 27 16.98 16.81 12.89
C GLY A 27 16.55 15.35 12.80
N LYS A 28 15.37 14.96 13.32
CA LYS A 28 14.88 13.57 13.25
C LYS A 28 14.25 13.29 11.88
N ILE A 29 14.61 12.17 11.25
CA ILE A 29 13.97 11.65 10.04
C ILE A 29 12.64 11.01 10.41
N LYS A 30 11.54 11.49 9.82
CA LYS A 30 10.23 10.83 9.91
C LYS A 30 9.84 10.30 8.53
N ALA A 31 9.63 8.99 8.43
CA ALA A 31 9.00 8.37 7.26
C ALA A 31 7.48 8.54 7.36
N LYS A 32 6.86 9.02 6.28
CA LYS A 32 5.41 9.12 6.14
C LYS A 32 4.99 8.27 4.94
N VAL A 33 4.18 7.24 5.23
CA VAL A 33 3.48 6.46 4.21
C VAL A 33 2.37 7.33 3.64
N LYS A 34 2.35 7.52 2.32
CA LYS A 34 1.37 8.33 1.60
C LYS A 34 0.36 7.43 0.88
N GLY A 35 0.43 7.37 -0.45
CA GLY A 35 -0.57 6.73 -1.31
C GLY A 35 -0.22 5.29 -1.64
N PHE A 36 -1.25 4.44 -1.72
CA PHE A 36 -1.14 3.08 -2.28
C PHE A 36 -0.89 3.16 -3.79
N ARG A 37 0.13 2.42 -4.27
CA ARG A 37 0.59 2.37 -5.67
C ARG A 37 -0.14 1.31 -6.51
N GLY A 38 -0.75 0.31 -5.88
CA GLY A 38 -1.47 -0.75 -6.59
C GLY A 38 -2.83 -0.30 -7.14
N GLU A 39 -3.49 -1.22 -7.85
CA GLU A 39 -4.77 -0.96 -8.50
C GLU A 39 -5.86 -0.64 -7.46
N LYS A 40 -6.59 0.45 -7.72
CA LYS A 40 -7.76 0.86 -6.94
C LYS A 40 -8.97 0.74 -7.86
N ARG A 41 -9.94 -0.06 -7.46
CA ARG A 41 -11.23 -0.11 -8.15
C ARG A 41 -12.31 0.48 -7.26
N SER A 42 -12.95 1.53 -7.76
CA SER A 42 -14.16 2.10 -7.17
C SER A 42 -15.38 1.36 -7.71
N LYS A 43 -16.25 0.88 -6.82
CA LYS A 43 -17.55 0.33 -7.19
C LYS A 43 -18.63 1.05 -6.39
N GLY A 44 -19.24 2.07 -7.00
CA GLY A 44 -20.26 2.91 -6.37
C GLY A 44 -19.72 3.64 -5.13
N TRP A 45 -20.41 3.49 -4.00
CA TRP A 45 -20.12 4.15 -2.71
C TRP A 45 -18.92 3.56 -1.94
N GLY A 46 -18.23 2.56 -2.52
CA GLY A 46 -17.07 1.91 -1.90
C GLY A 46 -15.96 1.65 -2.91
N GLY A 47 -14.80 1.22 -2.41
CA GLY A 47 -13.70 0.80 -3.25
C GLY A 47 -12.86 -0.28 -2.59
N TYR A 48 -12.13 -1.01 -3.41
CA TYR A 48 -11.12 -1.95 -2.94
C TYR A 48 -9.76 -1.62 -3.54
N LYS A 49 -8.73 -1.86 -2.75
CA LYS A 49 -7.34 -1.87 -3.20
C LYS A 49 -6.98 -3.32 -3.49
N MET A 50 -6.49 -3.56 -4.69
CA MET A 50 -5.97 -4.87 -5.08
C MET A 50 -4.45 -4.86 -4.88
N TRP A 51 -3.96 -5.84 -4.13
CA TRP A 51 -2.56 -6.02 -3.84
C TRP A 51 -2.01 -7.06 -4.80
N SER A 52 -1.04 -6.68 -5.62
CA SER A 52 -0.32 -7.58 -6.51
C SER A 52 1.16 -7.59 -6.16
N CYS A 53 1.82 -8.73 -6.33
CA CYS A 53 3.26 -8.80 -6.18
C CYS A 53 3.94 -8.03 -7.32
N PRO A 54 4.85 -7.07 -7.05
CA PRO A 54 5.53 -6.30 -8.10
C PRO A 54 6.51 -7.11 -8.95
N ALA A 55 6.76 -8.38 -8.61
CA ALA A 55 7.75 -9.22 -9.27
C ALA A 55 7.17 -10.36 -10.10
N CYS A 56 5.97 -10.83 -9.77
CA CYS A 56 5.32 -11.92 -10.50
C CYS A 56 3.86 -11.64 -10.82
N ASP A 57 3.39 -10.41 -10.58
CA ASP A 57 2.03 -9.90 -10.82
C ASP A 57 0.88 -10.71 -10.21
N ASN A 58 1.19 -11.72 -9.40
CA ASN A 58 0.19 -12.52 -8.72
C ASN A 58 -0.54 -11.69 -7.67
N ILE A 59 -1.86 -11.85 -7.60
CA ILE A 59 -2.71 -11.16 -6.65
C ILE A 59 -2.44 -11.73 -5.25
N LEU A 60 -2.02 -10.86 -4.34
CA LEU A 60 -1.74 -11.18 -2.94
C LEU A 60 -2.97 -11.00 -2.05
N GLY A 61 -3.95 -10.21 -2.49
CA GLY A 61 -5.20 -10.03 -1.79
C GLY A 61 -5.92 -8.72 -2.14
N PHE A 62 -7.03 -8.49 -1.45
CA PHE A 62 -7.86 -7.32 -1.61
C PHE A 62 -8.08 -6.69 -0.23
N SER A 63 -8.00 -5.36 -0.14
CA SER A 63 -8.43 -4.64 1.05
C SER A 63 -9.55 -3.67 0.68
N GLU A 64 -10.75 -3.95 1.16
CA GLU A 64 -11.88 -3.04 1.05
C GLU A 64 -11.64 -1.82 1.93
N TYR A 65 -12.02 -0.64 1.46
CA TYR A 65 -12.17 0.53 2.31
C TYR A 65 -13.61 1.02 2.21
N ARG A 66 -14.32 1.01 3.33
CA ARG A 66 -15.57 1.76 3.45
C ARG A 66 -15.19 3.22 3.66
N TYR A 67 -15.73 4.11 2.84
CA TYR A 67 -15.75 5.52 3.18
C TYR A 67 -16.66 5.62 4.41
N SER A 68 -16.10 5.78 5.61
CA SER A 68 -16.93 6.15 6.76
C SER A 68 -17.44 7.54 6.43
N SER A 69 -18.71 7.66 6.07
CA SER A 69 -19.43 8.92 6.12
C SER A 69 -19.48 9.35 7.59
N ALA A 70 -18.40 9.98 8.06
CA ALA A 70 -18.45 10.81 9.24
C ALA A 70 -19.25 12.05 8.84
N THR A 71 -20.57 11.90 8.91
CA THR A 71 -21.53 13.01 9.00
C THR A 71 -21.58 13.45 10.45
#